data_AF-A0A2T3YT79-F1
#
_entry.id   AF-A0A2T3YT79-F1
#
_cell.length_a   1.000
_cell.length_b   1.000
_cell.length_c   1.000
_cell.angle_alpha   90.00
_cell.angle_beta   90.00
_cell.angle_gamma   90.00
#
_symmetry.space_group_name_H-M   'P 1'
#
loop_
_entity.id
_entity.type
_entity.pdbx_description
1 polymer ?
#
loop_
_entity_poly.entity_id
_entity_poly.type
_entity_poly.pdbx_seq_one_letter_code
_entity_poly.pdbx_strand_id
1 'polypeptide(L)'
;MTNPDAKDACKHTSLYLDVSPHASKAGFKRPNKRQRISAATQEGRVLKEIELLTCKELVEDEMAFPGPLVLPGDDLAEDPESPPQDFNEWRDEEERNPVTQERKTIYIVSSPLIEKSLSKMQAWSVCSSRNSAKKQDTEAVSPPDIRDIVEYLSAFFYGMDVKIFKQPFHWQKWDSYEGAVLKSSNTEKRIGLRTPSEELFGIRCRASPDGVSPMQVNLNDVLDALAENIPSDAHSIMILLDQDMYEGDGDIFCAGRAYGGSRIAAVSKFRDQPLCAPRDNGHAWPSSHCAAYI
;
A
#
# COMPACT_ATOMS: atom_id res chain seq x y z
N MET A 1 -25.46 -4.94 -34.00
CA MET A 1 -26.31 -4.72 -32.81
C MET A 1 -25.37 -4.37 -31.67
N THR A 2 -25.38 -3.10 -31.29
CA THR A 2 -24.48 -2.49 -30.30
C THR A 2 -24.94 -2.83 -28.89
N ASN A 3 -24.02 -3.33 -28.08
CA ASN A 3 -24.26 -3.73 -26.70
C ASN A 3 -24.55 -2.49 -25.82
N PRO A 4 -25.68 -2.38 -25.09
CA PRO A 4 -26.08 -1.13 -24.42
C PRO A 4 -25.45 -0.87 -23.04
N ASP A 5 -24.63 -1.79 -22.51
CA ASP A 5 -24.24 -1.79 -21.09
C ASP A 5 -22.73 -1.59 -20.80
N ALA A 6 -21.95 -1.12 -21.78
CA ALA A 6 -20.61 -0.55 -21.52
C ALA A 6 -20.74 0.91 -21.03
N LYS A 7 -21.43 1.11 -19.89
CA LYS A 7 -21.94 2.43 -19.50
C LYS A 7 -21.05 3.28 -18.58
N ASP A 8 -19.95 2.79 -18.03
CA ASP A 8 -19.27 3.52 -16.94
C ASP A 8 -17.79 3.86 -17.21
N ALA A 9 -17.41 4.13 -18.46
CA ALA A 9 -16.19 4.87 -18.71
C ALA A 9 -16.51 6.37 -18.77
N CYS A 10 -15.86 7.21 -17.93
CA CYS A 10 -15.93 8.69 -18.05
C CYS A 10 -15.62 9.06 -19.51
N LYS A 11 -16.62 9.56 -20.24
CA LYS A 11 -16.45 10.06 -21.62
C LYS A 11 -15.99 11.51 -21.67
N HIS A 12 -15.85 12.14 -20.50
CA HIS A 12 -15.40 13.52 -20.42
C HIS A 12 -13.92 13.58 -20.76
N THR A 13 -13.56 14.55 -21.59
CA THR A 13 -12.20 14.75 -22.09
C THR A 13 -11.44 15.81 -21.31
N SER A 14 -12.09 16.43 -20.32
CA SER A 14 -11.50 17.48 -19.50
C SER A 14 -11.03 16.89 -18.18
N LEU A 15 -9.79 17.18 -17.81
CA LEU A 15 -9.17 16.78 -16.55
C LEU A 15 -8.83 18.02 -15.72
N TYR A 16 -8.97 17.94 -14.41
CA TYR A 16 -8.30 18.85 -13.47
C TYR A 16 -6.94 18.26 -13.12
N LEU A 17 -5.86 19.01 -13.39
CA LEU A 17 -4.48 18.59 -13.12
C LEU A 17 -3.83 19.41 -11.98
N ASP A 18 -4.63 20.23 -11.31
CA ASP A 18 -4.24 21.07 -10.17
C ASP A 18 -5.34 20.99 -9.10
N VAL A 19 -5.23 21.81 -8.04
CA VAL A 19 -6.23 21.89 -6.96
C VAL A 19 -7.66 22.04 -7.50
N SER A 20 -8.60 21.32 -6.91
CA SER A 20 -10.01 21.40 -7.30
C SER A 20 -10.61 22.77 -6.94
N PRO A 21 -11.75 23.15 -7.54
CA PRO A 21 -12.54 24.30 -7.10
C PRO A 21 -12.99 24.21 -5.62
N HIS A 22 -13.00 23.02 -5.03
CA HIS A 22 -13.36 22.82 -3.63
C HIS A 22 -12.27 23.27 -2.67
N ALA A 23 -10.99 23.19 -3.06
CA ALA A 23 -9.85 23.55 -2.21
C ALA A 23 -9.98 24.95 -1.59
N SER A 24 -10.40 25.94 -2.38
CA SER A 24 -10.62 27.31 -1.89
C SER A 24 -11.78 27.43 -0.90
N LYS A 25 -12.81 26.58 -1.01
CA LYS A 25 -13.95 26.54 -0.08
C LYS A 25 -13.55 25.88 1.25
N ALA A 26 -12.73 24.84 1.18
CA ALA A 26 -12.13 24.19 2.34
C ALA A 26 -11.09 25.09 3.04
N GLY A 27 -10.58 26.13 2.36
CA GLY A 27 -9.56 27.02 2.91
C GLY A 27 -8.13 26.54 2.68
N PHE A 28 -7.95 25.45 1.94
CA PHE A 28 -6.63 24.91 1.57
C PHE A 28 -5.83 25.94 0.78
N LYS A 29 -4.55 26.12 1.16
CA LYS A 29 -3.61 27.02 0.49
C LYS A 29 -2.41 26.24 0.00
N ARG A 30 -2.24 26.22 -1.32
CA ARG A 30 -1.07 25.61 -1.94
C ARG A 30 0.22 26.32 -1.49
N PRO A 31 1.27 25.58 -1.08
CA PRO A 31 2.56 26.17 -0.76
C PRO A 31 3.12 26.97 -1.94
N ASN A 32 3.53 28.20 -1.69
CA ASN A 32 4.15 29.05 -2.70
C ASN A 32 5.57 28.57 -3.06
N LYS A 33 6.14 29.09 -4.14
CA LYS A 33 7.49 28.73 -4.61
C LYS A 33 8.56 28.76 -3.51
N ARG A 34 8.55 29.79 -2.66
CA ARG A 34 9.55 29.93 -1.60
C ARG A 34 9.39 28.84 -0.54
N GLN A 35 8.15 28.52 -0.17
CA GLN A 35 7.85 27.44 0.78
C GLN A 35 8.28 26.08 0.22
N ARG A 36 7.99 25.80 -1.06
CA ARG A 36 8.41 24.55 -1.72
C ARG A 36 9.94 24.40 -1.77
N ILE A 37 10.67 25.48 -2.08
CA ILE A 37 12.14 25.46 -2.06
C ILE A 37 12.64 25.22 -0.64
N SER A 38 12.07 25.91 0.37
CA SER A 38 12.42 25.68 1.78
C SER A 38 12.24 24.22 2.18
N ALA A 39 11.10 23.63 1.83
CA ALA A 39 10.77 22.25 2.17
C ALA A 39 11.65 21.21 1.48
N ALA A 40 12.28 21.56 0.36
CA ALA A 40 13.20 20.68 -0.36
C ALA A 40 14.66 20.82 0.10
N THR A 41 14.99 21.74 1.02
CA THR A 41 16.37 21.95 1.47
C THR A 41 16.63 21.38 2.86
N GLN A 42 17.86 20.90 3.05
CA GLN A 42 18.31 20.32 4.31
C GLN A 42 18.19 21.28 5.50
N GLU A 43 18.35 22.57 5.27
CA GLU A 43 18.32 23.60 6.31
C GLU A 43 16.92 24.20 6.54
N GLY A 44 15.90 23.74 5.80
CA GLY A 44 14.54 24.27 5.88
C GLY A 44 14.43 25.75 5.45
N ARG A 45 15.42 26.28 4.73
CA ARG A 45 15.50 27.69 4.33
C ARG A 45 16.06 27.87 2.93
N VAL A 46 15.67 28.98 2.31
CA VAL A 46 16.12 29.39 0.97
C VAL A 46 17.45 30.14 1.08
N LEU A 47 18.55 29.50 0.68
CA LEU A 47 19.88 30.11 0.59
C LEU A 47 20.09 30.84 -0.76
N LYS A 48 21.12 31.69 -0.84
CA LYS A 48 21.47 32.40 -2.08
C LYS A 48 22.03 31.46 -3.15
N GLU A 49 22.80 30.47 -2.71
CA GLU A 49 23.29 29.35 -3.51
C GLU A 49 22.60 28.10 -2.97
N ILE A 50 21.81 27.44 -3.81
CA ILE A 50 21.11 26.21 -3.45
C ILE A 50 21.54 25.15 -4.45
N GLU A 51 22.27 24.15 -3.98
CA GLU A 51 22.46 22.90 -4.71
C GLU A 51 21.21 22.04 -4.50
N LEU A 52 20.28 22.11 -5.44
CA LEU A 52 19.14 21.19 -5.49
C LEU A 52 19.52 19.99 -6.37
N LEU A 53 19.14 18.78 -5.94
CA LEU A 53 19.17 17.60 -6.82
C LEU A 53 18.22 17.77 -8.00
N THR A 54 17.13 18.52 -7.80
CA THR A 54 16.18 18.87 -8.86
C THR A 54 16.60 20.17 -9.52
N CYS A 55 16.62 20.21 -10.86
CA CYS A 55 16.92 21.42 -11.61
C CYS A 55 16.01 22.58 -11.18
N LYS A 56 16.58 23.77 -10.99
CA LYS A 56 15.83 24.96 -10.56
C LYS A 56 14.61 25.25 -11.44
N GLU A 57 14.73 25.02 -12.75
CA GLU A 57 13.65 25.17 -13.74
C GLU A 57 12.42 24.31 -13.40
N LEU A 58 12.62 23.07 -12.92
CA LEU A 58 11.52 22.18 -12.51
C LEU A 58 10.83 22.69 -11.24
N VAL A 59 11.56 23.32 -10.31
CA VAL A 59 10.95 23.90 -9.10
C VAL A 59 10.10 25.14 -9.42
N GLU A 60 10.38 25.77 -10.56
CA GLU A 60 9.60 26.88 -11.10
C GLU A 60 8.37 26.42 -11.87
N ASP A 61 8.38 25.19 -12.37
CA ASP A 61 7.24 24.58 -13.06
C ASP A 61 6.19 24.09 -12.04
N GLU A 62 5.02 24.74 -12.04
CA GLU A 62 3.90 24.35 -11.19
C GLU A 62 3.32 22.97 -11.56
N MET A 63 3.57 22.49 -12.79
CA MET A 63 3.13 21.18 -13.27
C MET A 63 4.13 20.08 -12.92
N ALA A 64 5.37 20.42 -12.58
CA ALA A 64 6.33 19.44 -12.05
C ALA A 64 5.97 18.99 -10.63
N PHE A 65 5.23 19.83 -9.88
CA PHE A 65 4.77 19.57 -8.53
C PHE A 65 3.29 19.96 -8.37
N PRO A 66 2.36 19.24 -9.05
CA PRO A 66 0.94 19.60 -9.07
C PRO A 66 0.38 19.64 -7.64
N GLY A 67 -0.58 20.55 -7.41
CA GLY A 67 -1.28 20.60 -6.13
C GLY A 67 -2.13 19.34 -5.92
N PRO A 68 -2.44 18.96 -4.66
CA PRO A 68 -3.38 17.89 -4.39
C PRO A 68 -4.76 18.30 -4.92
N LEU A 69 -5.55 17.33 -5.40
CA LEU A 69 -6.86 17.61 -5.97
C LEU A 69 -7.82 18.19 -4.91
N VAL A 70 -7.74 17.79 -3.64
CA VAL A 70 -8.60 18.24 -2.52
C VAL A 70 -10.09 18.14 -2.86
N LEU A 71 -10.68 16.96 -2.69
CA LEU A 71 -12.10 16.70 -2.89
C LEU A 71 -12.90 16.85 -1.58
N PRO A 72 -14.23 17.04 -1.64
CA PRO A 72 -15.06 17.07 -0.44
C PRO A 72 -14.90 15.79 0.40
N GLY A 73 -14.60 15.95 1.69
CA GLY A 73 -14.39 14.84 2.63
C GLY A 73 -12.99 14.22 2.58
N ASP A 74 -12.07 14.73 1.75
CA ASP A 74 -10.64 14.38 1.85
C ASP A 74 -10.03 14.98 3.12
N ASP A 75 -8.95 14.38 3.62
CA ASP A 75 -8.25 14.85 4.82
C ASP A 75 -7.84 16.33 4.72
N LEU A 76 -7.36 16.78 3.56
CA LEU A 76 -6.98 18.18 3.33
C LEU A 76 -8.18 19.13 3.17
N ALA A 77 -9.38 18.62 2.94
CA ALA A 77 -10.59 19.43 2.96
C ALA A 77 -11.10 19.63 4.40
N GLU A 78 -10.95 18.61 5.25
CA GLU A 78 -11.34 18.65 6.66
C GLU A 78 -10.29 19.36 7.54
N ASP A 79 -9.00 19.16 7.25
CA ASP A 79 -7.86 19.84 7.88
C ASP A 79 -6.98 20.54 6.81
N PRO A 80 -7.38 21.73 6.35
CA PRO A 80 -6.67 22.47 5.29
C PRO A 80 -5.29 22.98 5.70
N GLU A 81 -4.97 22.97 7.00
CA GLU A 81 -3.68 23.40 7.54
C GLU A 81 -2.78 22.21 7.90
N SER A 82 -3.18 20.99 7.54
CA SER A 82 -2.34 19.80 7.68
C SER A 82 -0.96 20.04 7.05
N PRO A 83 0.13 19.80 7.79
CA PRO A 83 1.46 20.22 7.34
C PRO A 83 1.89 19.42 6.09
N PRO A 84 2.51 20.07 5.09
CA PRO A 84 3.12 19.36 3.98
C PRO A 84 4.35 18.58 4.45
N GLN A 85 4.82 17.63 3.64
CA GLN A 85 6.09 16.95 3.89
C GLN A 85 7.26 17.93 3.70
N ASP A 86 8.15 17.98 4.69
CA ASP A 86 9.37 18.79 4.68
C ASP A 86 10.60 17.87 4.79
N PHE A 87 11.60 18.09 3.94
CA PHE A 87 12.80 17.25 3.89
C PHE A 87 13.65 17.37 5.16
N ASN A 88 13.72 18.55 5.76
CA ASN A 88 14.47 18.77 6.98
C ASN A 88 13.81 18.01 8.15
N GLU A 89 12.49 18.15 8.30
CA GLU A 89 11.71 17.39 9.29
C GLU A 89 11.82 15.88 9.07
N TRP A 90 11.63 15.41 7.84
CA TRP A 90 11.80 13.99 7.49
C TRP A 90 13.20 13.46 7.81
N ARG A 91 14.25 14.26 7.54
CA ARG A 91 15.64 13.87 7.76
C ARG A 91 15.99 13.79 9.25
N ASP A 92 15.51 14.75 10.03
CA ASP A 92 15.83 14.91 11.45
C ASP A 92 14.82 14.20 12.37
N GLU A 93 13.87 13.46 11.81
CA GLU A 93 12.91 12.64 12.54
C GLU A 93 13.61 11.60 13.42
N GLU A 94 13.43 11.69 14.75
CA GLU A 94 14.15 10.87 15.73
C GLU A 94 13.89 9.36 15.58
N GLU A 95 12.67 9.00 15.15
CA GLU A 95 12.26 7.60 14.95
C GLU A 95 12.79 7.01 13.62
N ARG A 96 13.40 7.85 12.77
CA ARG A 96 13.88 7.43 11.45
C ARG A 96 15.11 6.56 11.57
N ASN A 97 15.05 5.40 10.92
CA ASN A 97 16.21 4.56 10.77
C ASN A 97 17.26 5.18 9.84
N PRO A 98 18.53 5.29 10.25
CA PRO A 98 19.58 5.76 9.37
C PRO A 98 19.84 4.73 8.27
N VAL A 99 20.11 5.23 7.07
CA VAL A 99 20.68 4.46 5.96
C VAL A 99 22.19 4.49 6.13
N THR A 100 22.82 3.33 6.34
CA THR A 100 24.28 3.23 6.55
C THR A 100 24.92 2.33 5.50
N GLN A 101 26.25 2.31 5.41
CA GLN A 101 26.93 1.40 4.45
C GLN A 101 26.68 -0.07 4.78
N GLU A 102 26.50 -0.39 6.06
CA GLU A 102 26.20 -1.72 6.56
C GLU A 102 24.72 -2.08 6.37
N ARG A 103 23.80 -1.11 6.43
CA ARG A 103 22.35 -1.30 6.35
C ARG A 103 21.72 -0.39 5.31
N LYS A 104 21.80 -0.80 4.05
CA LYS A 104 21.25 -0.09 2.88
C LYS A 104 20.43 -0.98 1.93
N THR A 105 20.09 -2.19 2.37
CA THR A 105 19.29 -3.13 1.56
C THR A 105 17.84 -3.16 2.03
N ILE A 106 16.88 -2.97 1.13
CA ILE A 106 15.46 -3.27 1.35
C ILE A 106 15.19 -4.68 0.84
N TYR A 107 14.68 -5.55 1.71
CA TYR A 107 14.32 -6.92 1.33
C TYR A 107 12.81 -7.05 1.10
N ILE A 108 12.43 -7.66 -0.01
CA ILE A 108 11.04 -7.97 -0.36
C ILE A 108 10.82 -9.47 -0.26
N VAL A 109 9.98 -9.89 0.68
CA VAL A 109 9.56 -11.27 0.88
C VAL A 109 8.29 -11.51 0.07
N SER A 110 8.32 -12.51 -0.81
CA SER A 110 7.13 -12.98 -1.51
C SER A 110 6.08 -13.52 -0.54
N SER A 111 4.82 -13.57 -1.00
CA SER A 111 3.74 -14.28 -0.31
C SER A 111 4.18 -15.69 0.11
N PRO A 112 3.95 -16.10 1.38
CA PRO A 112 4.39 -17.39 1.87
C PRO A 112 3.79 -18.55 1.05
N LEU A 113 4.59 -19.58 0.85
CA LEU A 113 4.18 -20.75 0.08
C LEU A 113 3.16 -21.58 0.87
N ILE A 114 2.02 -21.88 0.26
CA ILE A 114 0.99 -22.71 0.88
C ILE A 114 1.38 -24.18 0.78
N GLU A 115 1.59 -24.83 1.92
CA GLU A 115 1.84 -26.28 1.95
C GLU A 115 0.62 -27.10 1.51
N LYS A 116 0.85 -28.31 1.00
CA LYS A 116 -0.22 -29.22 0.54
C LYS A 116 -1.26 -29.52 1.62
N SER A 117 -0.82 -29.53 2.89
CA SER A 117 -1.64 -29.73 4.08
C SER A 117 -2.69 -28.63 4.27
N LEU A 118 -2.52 -27.47 3.62
CA LEU A 118 -3.39 -26.31 3.63
C LEU A 118 -3.94 -25.95 2.25
N SER A 119 -4.16 -26.92 1.35
CA SER A 119 -4.70 -26.63 0.02
C SER A 119 -5.99 -25.80 0.02
N LYS A 120 -6.81 -25.90 1.07
CA LYS A 120 -8.04 -25.10 1.26
C LYS A 120 -7.76 -23.59 1.43
N MET A 121 -6.58 -23.21 1.91
CA MET A 121 -6.17 -21.81 2.08
C MET A 121 -5.99 -21.07 0.75
N GLN A 122 -5.80 -21.79 -0.36
CA GLN A 122 -5.71 -21.16 -1.69
C GLN A 122 -6.97 -20.35 -2.04
N ALA A 123 -8.12 -20.72 -1.48
CA ALA A 123 -9.35 -19.96 -1.68
C ALA A 123 -9.32 -18.58 -1.02
N TRP A 124 -8.43 -18.35 -0.03
CA TRP A 124 -8.39 -17.11 0.75
C TRP A 124 -7.83 -15.92 -0.04
N SER A 125 -7.11 -16.16 -1.14
CA SER A 125 -6.57 -15.11 -2.02
C SER A 125 -7.52 -14.73 -3.16
N VAL A 126 -8.73 -15.29 -3.19
CA VAL A 126 -9.73 -15.05 -4.23
C VAL A 126 -10.90 -14.24 -3.68
N CYS A 127 -11.22 -13.13 -4.35
CA CYS A 127 -12.38 -12.31 -4.02
C CYS A 127 -13.70 -13.10 -4.02
N SER A 128 -14.52 -12.89 -3.00
CA SER A 128 -15.88 -13.42 -2.95
C SER A 128 -16.81 -12.57 -3.84
N SER A 129 -17.40 -13.22 -4.84
CA SER A 129 -18.19 -12.67 -5.96
C SER A 129 -19.48 -11.88 -5.62
N ARG A 130 -19.67 -11.34 -4.40
CA ARG A 130 -20.88 -10.55 -4.09
C ARG A 130 -20.82 -9.12 -4.64
N ASN A 131 -19.63 -8.55 -4.78
CA ASN A 131 -19.42 -7.18 -5.29
C ASN A 131 -18.82 -7.12 -6.70
N SER A 132 -18.50 -8.27 -7.30
CA SER A 132 -17.82 -8.32 -8.59
C SER A 132 -18.67 -7.70 -9.71
N ALA A 133 -18.03 -6.90 -10.55
CA ALA A 133 -18.47 -6.71 -11.92
C ALA A 133 -18.71 -8.09 -12.55
N LYS A 134 -19.69 -8.23 -13.44
CA LYS A 134 -19.95 -9.51 -14.11
C LYS A 134 -18.63 -10.05 -14.67
N LYS A 135 -18.41 -11.37 -14.56
CA LYS A 135 -17.24 -12.12 -15.07
C LYS A 135 -16.75 -11.78 -16.50
N GLN A 136 -17.51 -10.97 -17.25
CA GLN A 136 -17.23 -10.57 -18.62
C GLN A 136 -16.45 -9.25 -18.76
N ASP A 137 -16.38 -8.37 -17.76
CA ASP A 137 -15.84 -7.00 -17.95
C ASP A 137 -14.43 -6.75 -17.38
N THR A 138 -13.83 -7.72 -16.71
CA THR A 138 -12.42 -7.65 -16.34
C THR A 138 -11.71 -8.81 -16.99
N GLU A 139 -11.04 -8.58 -18.13
CA GLU A 139 -9.90 -9.41 -18.49
C GLU A 139 -9.05 -9.53 -17.22
N ALA A 140 -8.72 -10.76 -16.83
CA ALA A 140 -8.06 -11.05 -15.57
C ALA A 140 -6.68 -10.38 -15.58
N VAL A 141 -6.61 -9.13 -15.16
CA VAL A 141 -5.35 -8.45 -14.90
C VAL A 141 -4.67 -9.27 -13.83
N SER A 142 -3.56 -9.89 -14.21
CA SER A 142 -2.73 -10.65 -13.28
C SER A 142 -2.24 -9.69 -12.20
N PRO A 143 -2.17 -10.12 -10.93
CA PRO A 143 -1.46 -9.38 -9.89
C PRO A 143 -0.04 -9.01 -10.38
N PRO A 144 0.51 -7.86 -9.94
CA PRO A 144 1.84 -7.43 -10.35
C PRO A 144 2.89 -8.49 -9.98
N ASP A 145 3.86 -8.72 -10.87
CA ASP A 145 4.97 -9.61 -10.56
C ASP A 145 5.84 -8.96 -9.48
N ILE A 146 6.42 -9.76 -8.60
CA ILE A 146 7.33 -9.24 -7.56
C ILE A 146 8.52 -8.49 -8.17
N ARG A 147 8.94 -8.84 -9.38
CA ARG A 147 10.01 -8.14 -10.11
C ARG A 147 9.61 -6.72 -10.48
N ASP A 148 8.36 -6.50 -10.89
CA ASP A 148 7.85 -5.16 -11.18
C ASP A 148 7.86 -4.29 -9.92
N ILE A 149 7.50 -4.88 -8.77
CA ILE A 149 7.58 -4.22 -7.46
C ILE A 149 9.03 -3.86 -7.12
N VAL A 150 9.96 -4.80 -7.29
CA VAL A 150 11.39 -4.56 -7.02
C VAL A 150 11.95 -3.48 -7.95
N GLU A 151 11.61 -3.49 -9.23
CA GLU A 151 12.04 -2.47 -10.19
C GLU A 151 11.52 -1.08 -9.80
N TYR A 152 10.21 -0.98 -9.50
CA TYR A 152 9.59 0.25 -9.04
C TYR A 152 10.26 0.79 -7.76
N LEU A 153 10.44 -0.07 -6.76
CA LEU A 153 11.06 0.33 -5.49
C LEU A 153 12.54 0.67 -5.66
N SER A 154 13.26 0.03 -6.58
CA SER A 154 14.66 0.37 -6.88
C SER A 154 14.78 1.76 -7.51
N ALA A 155 13.80 2.13 -8.35
CA ALA A 155 13.74 3.47 -8.93
C ALA A 155 13.36 4.53 -7.87
N PHE A 156 12.42 4.21 -6.98
CA PHE A 156 11.95 5.11 -5.93
C PHE A 156 12.99 5.33 -4.82
N PHE A 157 13.56 4.25 -4.28
CA PHE A 157 14.59 4.28 -3.24
C PHE A 157 16.00 4.36 -3.83
N TYR A 158 16.22 5.39 -4.64
CA TYR A 158 17.50 5.62 -5.30
C TYR A 158 18.67 5.63 -4.30
N GLY A 159 19.74 4.89 -4.62
CA GLY A 159 20.93 4.73 -3.77
C GLY A 159 20.86 3.61 -2.73
N MET A 160 19.72 2.93 -2.61
CA MET A 160 19.55 1.71 -1.81
C MET A 160 19.49 0.47 -2.71
N ASP A 161 19.90 -0.68 -2.17
CA ASP A 161 19.68 -1.96 -2.84
C ASP A 161 18.26 -2.44 -2.54
N VAL A 162 17.51 -2.91 -3.54
CA VAL A 162 16.25 -3.64 -3.33
C VAL A 162 16.41 -5.07 -3.80
N LYS A 163 16.18 -6.05 -2.91
CA LYS A 163 16.44 -7.47 -3.17
C LYS A 163 15.22 -8.32 -2.81
N ILE A 164 14.97 -9.33 -3.63
CA ILE A 164 14.03 -10.40 -3.26
C ILE A 164 14.69 -11.26 -2.18
N PHE A 165 13.97 -11.45 -1.07
CA PHE A 165 14.37 -12.35 -0.01
C PHE A 165 14.22 -13.80 -0.47
N LYS A 166 15.32 -14.54 -0.52
CA LYS A 166 15.39 -15.84 -1.24
C LYS A 166 14.78 -17.00 -0.48
N GLN A 167 14.77 -16.95 0.84
CA GLN A 167 14.28 -18.05 1.67
C GLN A 167 12.78 -17.87 1.90
N PRO A 168 11.93 -18.79 1.44
CA PRO A 168 10.49 -18.61 1.53
C PRO A 168 9.98 -18.84 2.97
N PHE A 169 8.94 -18.11 3.32
CA PHE A 169 8.06 -18.47 4.42
C PHE A 169 7.04 -19.49 3.93
N HIS A 170 6.47 -20.28 4.83
CA HIS A 170 5.50 -21.32 4.49
C HIS A 170 4.25 -21.24 5.36
N TRP A 171 3.08 -21.22 4.72
CA TRP A 171 1.82 -21.48 5.42
C TRP A 171 1.67 -22.98 5.66
N GLN A 172 1.48 -23.38 6.91
CA GLN A 172 1.26 -24.77 7.33
C GLN A 172 0.21 -24.88 8.44
N LYS A 173 -0.26 -26.10 8.72
CA LYS A 173 -1.29 -26.33 9.75
C LYS A 173 -0.81 -25.82 11.11
N TRP A 174 -1.72 -25.15 11.82
CA TRP A 174 -1.61 -24.95 13.26
C TRP A 174 -2.58 -25.91 13.93
N ASP A 175 -2.05 -26.82 14.75
CA ASP A 175 -2.79 -27.94 15.33
C ASP A 175 -3.54 -28.76 14.26
N SER A 176 -4.88 -28.82 14.35
CA SER A 176 -5.76 -29.59 13.47
C SER A 176 -6.43 -28.77 12.37
N TYR A 177 -6.22 -27.44 12.33
CA TYR A 177 -6.92 -26.59 11.39
C TYR A 177 -6.26 -26.60 10.01
N GLU A 178 -7.05 -26.91 8.98
CA GLU A 178 -6.57 -27.13 7.61
C GLU A 178 -6.82 -25.94 6.67
N GLY A 179 -7.08 -24.74 7.21
CA GLY A 179 -7.33 -23.54 6.41
C GLY A 179 -8.69 -23.50 5.71
N ALA A 180 -9.71 -24.19 6.24
CA ALA A 180 -11.07 -24.14 5.69
C ALA A 180 -11.76 -22.81 6.03
N VAL A 181 -12.41 -22.16 5.06
CA VAL A 181 -13.13 -20.88 5.28
C VAL A 181 -14.12 -20.99 6.44
N LEU A 182 -14.04 -20.05 7.37
CA LEU A 182 -14.92 -19.98 8.54
C LEU A 182 -16.28 -19.39 8.16
N LYS A 183 -17.33 -19.82 8.87
CA LYS A 183 -18.71 -19.39 8.59
C LYS A 183 -19.09 -18.06 9.27
N SER A 184 -18.32 -17.64 10.27
CA SER A 184 -18.62 -16.48 11.11
C SER A 184 -17.35 -15.69 11.37
N SER A 185 -17.42 -14.36 11.27
CA SER A 185 -16.33 -13.43 11.58
C SER A 185 -15.96 -13.42 13.06
N ASN A 186 -16.90 -13.80 13.95
CA ASN A 186 -16.67 -13.89 15.40
C ASN A 186 -15.90 -15.14 15.80
N THR A 187 -15.64 -16.06 14.87
CA THR A 187 -14.83 -17.25 15.12
C THR A 187 -13.40 -16.97 14.69
N GLU A 188 -12.48 -17.03 15.64
CA GLU A 188 -11.05 -16.97 15.37
C GLU A 188 -10.44 -18.38 15.38
N LYS A 189 -9.51 -18.62 14.45
CA LYS A 189 -8.64 -19.80 14.41
C LYS A 189 -7.19 -19.33 14.23
N ARG A 190 -6.24 -20.24 14.38
CA ARG A 190 -4.84 -19.99 14.04
C ARG A 190 -4.42 -20.81 12.84
N ILE A 191 -3.53 -20.24 12.04
CA ILE A 191 -2.83 -20.90 10.94
C ILE A 191 -1.32 -20.73 11.18
N GLY A 192 -0.51 -21.70 10.80
CA GLY A 192 0.92 -21.68 11.05
C GLY A 192 1.66 -20.92 9.96
N LEU A 193 2.51 -19.97 10.33
CA LEU A 193 3.50 -19.36 9.44
C LEU A 193 4.89 -19.84 9.86
N ARG A 194 5.47 -20.72 9.05
CA ARG A 194 6.83 -21.22 9.25
C ARG A 194 7.82 -20.26 8.61
N THR A 195 8.80 -19.84 9.39
CA THR A 195 9.87 -18.94 8.98
C THR A 195 11.01 -19.69 8.29
N PRO A 196 11.90 -18.98 7.59
CA PRO A 196 13.18 -19.51 7.13
C PRO A 196 14.05 -20.14 8.24
N SER A 197 13.92 -19.66 9.49
CA SER A 197 14.59 -20.21 10.68
C SER A 197 13.94 -21.49 11.23
N GLU A 198 12.93 -22.05 10.55
CA GLU A 198 12.14 -23.23 10.96
C GLU A 198 11.25 -23.02 12.19
N GLU A 199 11.12 -21.78 12.67
CA GLU A 199 10.20 -21.42 13.73
C GLU A 199 8.77 -21.32 13.20
N LEU A 200 7.79 -21.69 14.03
CA LEU A 200 6.38 -21.70 13.65
C LEU A 200 5.58 -20.70 14.48
N PHE A 201 5.03 -19.70 13.80
CA PHE A 201 4.20 -18.66 14.40
C PHE A 201 2.72 -18.97 14.19
N GLY A 202 1.92 -18.80 15.25
CA GLY A 202 0.48 -19.05 15.22
C GLY A 202 -0.27 -17.79 14.83
N ILE A 203 -0.54 -17.63 13.54
CA ILE A 203 -1.19 -16.44 12.98
C ILE A 203 -2.69 -16.55 13.17
N ARG A 204 -3.29 -15.61 13.89
CA ARG A 204 -4.74 -15.52 14.04
C ARG A 204 -5.38 -15.25 12.68
N CYS A 205 -6.53 -15.87 12.46
CA CYS A 205 -7.30 -15.72 11.23
C CYS A 205 -8.80 -15.81 11.52
N ARG A 206 -9.58 -15.08 10.73
CA ARG A 206 -11.04 -14.96 10.86
C ARG A 206 -11.71 -14.86 9.49
N ALA A 207 -13.02 -15.08 9.42
CA ALA A 207 -13.77 -14.71 8.21
C ALA A 207 -13.83 -13.17 8.11
N SER A 208 -13.73 -12.63 6.89
CA SER A 208 -13.78 -11.17 6.71
C SER A 208 -15.16 -10.60 7.10
N PRO A 209 -15.22 -9.52 7.89
CA PRO A 209 -16.50 -8.91 8.29
C PRO A 209 -17.36 -8.39 7.14
N ASP A 210 -16.74 -7.90 6.05
CA ASP A 210 -17.45 -7.35 4.89
C ASP A 210 -17.75 -8.39 3.80
N GLY A 211 -17.21 -9.61 3.95
CA GLY A 211 -17.38 -10.70 3.01
C GLY A 211 -16.76 -10.48 1.63
N VAL A 212 -15.89 -9.48 1.44
CA VAL A 212 -15.11 -9.30 0.20
C VAL A 212 -14.03 -10.35 0.13
N SER A 213 -13.26 -10.51 1.21
CA SER A 213 -12.38 -11.66 1.38
C SER A 213 -13.10 -12.84 2.04
N PRO A 214 -12.86 -14.09 1.64
CA PRO A 214 -13.33 -15.25 2.40
C PRO A 214 -12.75 -15.28 3.83
N MET A 215 -11.48 -14.89 3.98
CA MET A 215 -10.71 -15.02 5.21
C MET A 215 -9.66 -13.91 5.34
N GLN A 216 -9.32 -13.55 6.57
CA GLN A 216 -8.27 -12.58 6.88
C GLN A 216 -7.25 -13.19 7.83
N VAL A 217 -5.99 -12.77 7.71
CA VAL A 217 -4.93 -13.07 8.68
C VAL A 217 -4.60 -11.84 9.51
N ASN A 218 -4.19 -12.04 10.77
CA ASN A 218 -3.81 -10.94 11.63
C ASN A 218 -2.43 -10.40 11.22
N LEU A 219 -2.37 -9.10 10.98
CA LEU A 219 -1.21 -8.36 10.52
C LEU A 219 -0.07 -8.38 11.54
N ASN A 220 -0.38 -8.18 12.82
CA ASN A 220 0.64 -8.07 13.87
C ASN A 220 1.34 -9.41 14.08
N ASP A 221 0.58 -10.51 14.09
CA ASP A 221 1.16 -11.85 14.20
C ASP A 221 2.11 -12.16 13.02
N VAL A 222 1.80 -11.68 11.80
CA VAL A 222 2.68 -11.82 10.62
C VAL A 222 3.95 -10.97 10.76
N LEU A 223 3.82 -9.75 11.27
CA LEU A 223 4.95 -8.85 11.51
C LEU A 223 5.88 -9.41 12.60
N ASP A 224 5.34 -10.03 13.65
CA ASP A 224 6.13 -10.71 14.68
C ASP A 224 6.97 -11.85 14.08
N ALA A 225 6.38 -12.67 13.19
CA ALA A 225 7.12 -13.72 12.49
C ALA A 225 8.22 -13.17 11.56
N LEU A 226 7.98 -12.01 10.94
CA LEU A 226 8.94 -11.35 10.07
C LEU A 226 10.13 -10.76 10.86
N ALA A 227 9.87 -10.22 12.05
CA ALA A 227 10.86 -9.55 12.90
C ALA A 227 12.05 -10.46 13.27
N GLU A 228 11.82 -11.76 13.42
CA GLU A 228 12.87 -12.75 13.74
C GLU A 228 13.76 -13.11 12.53
N ASN A 229 13.47 -12.60 11.34
CA ASN A 229 14.12 -13.02 10.09
C ASN A 229 14.74 -11.85 9.30
N ILE A 230 15.06 -10.75 9.98
CA ILE A 230 15.67 -9.56 9.36
C ILE A 230 17.16 -9.84 9.04
N PRO A 231 17.59 -9.76 7.76
CA PRO A 231 19.02 -9.85 7.42
C PRO A 231 19.87 -8.79 8.12
N SER A 232 21.12 -9.14 8.43
CA SER A 232 22.03 -8.23 9.13
C SER A 232 22.33 -6.94 8.35
N ASP A 233 22.31 -7.00 7.02
CA ASP A 233 22.52 -5.88 6.09
C ASP A 233 21.22 -5.15 5.69
N ALA A 234 20.07 -5.59 6.23
CA ALA A 234 18.80 -4.98 5.90
C ALA A 234 18.68 -3.59 6.54
N HIS A 235 18.40 -2.60 5.70
CA HIS A 235 17.76 -1.38 6.15
C HIS A 235 16.33 -1.68 6.63
N SER A 236 15.58 -2.42 5.83
CA SER A 236 14.20 -2.83 6.12
C SER A 236 13.85 -4.11 5.36
N ILE A 237 12.81 -4.80 5.85
CA ILE A 237 12.24 -5.98 5.21
C ILE A 237 10.71 -5.82 5.14
N MET A 238 10.12 -6.20 4.01
CA MET A 238 8.69 -6.15 3.78
C MET A 238 8.19 -7.51 3.31
N ILE A 239 7.12 -8.02 3.91
CA ILE A 239 6.41 -9.21 3.44
C ILE A 239 5.16 -8.82 2.65
N LEU A 240 5.05 -9.36 1.44
CA LEU A 240 3.85 -9.25 0.62
C LEU A 240 2.94 -10.43 0.94
N LEU A 241 1.64 -10.22 1.08
CA LEU A 241 0.64 -11.29 1.23
C LEU A 241 -0.36 -11.28 0.09
N ASP A 242 -0.79 -12.47 -0.32
CA ASP A 242 -1.95 -12.62 -1.22
C ASP A 242 -3.28 -12.71 -0.45
N GLN A 243 -3.24 -12.86 0.88
CA GLN A 243 -4.41 -12.91 1.75
C GLN A 243 -4.75 -11.51 2.27
N ASP A 244 -6.04 -11.26 2.49
CA ASP A 244 -6.53 -10.06 3.17
C ASP A 244 -6.07 -10.02 4.64
N MET A 245 -5.93 -8.83 5.22
CA MET A 245 -5.39 -8.66 6.57
C MET A 245 -6.31 -7.84 7.48
N TYR A 246 -6.11 -7.98 8.79
CA TYR A 246 -6.70 -7.11 9.83
C TYR A 246 -5.70 -6.90 10.97
N GLU A 247 -5.84 -5.84 11.75
CA GLU A 247 -4.95 -5.56 12.88
C GLU A 247 -5.66 -5.82 14.22
N GLY A 248 -6.87 -5.30 14.40
CA GLY A 248 -7.67 -5.43 15.62
C GLY A 248 -9.15 -5.79 15.40
N ASP A 249 -9.88 -5.88 16.52
CA ASP A 249 -11.27 -6.39 16.55
C ASP A 249 -12.30 -5.44 15.92
N GLY A 250 -11.99 -4.15 15.81
CA GLY A 250 -12.83 -3.15 15.18
C GLY A 250 -12.59 -2.95 13.68
N ASP A 251 -11.49 -3.47 13.16
CA ASP A 251 -11.10 -3.23 11.76
C ASP A 251 -11.94 -4.06 10.82
N ILE A 252 -12.34 -3.48 9.69
CA ILE A 252 -12.93 -4.25 8.59
C ILE A 252 -11.82 -5.00 7.86
N PHE A 253 -10.73 -4.31 7.51
CA PHE A 253 -9.51 -4.84 6.93
C PHE A 253 -8.35 -3.85 7.11
N CYS A 254 -7.14 -4.27 6.80
CA CYS A 254 -5.96 -3.42 6.67
C CYS A 254 -5.21 -3.78 5.39
N ALA A 255 -4.81 -2.78 4.59
CA ALA A 255 -4.02 -3.01 3.37
C ALA A 255 -2.54 -3.29 3.71
N GLY A 256 -2.03 -2.73 4.80
CA GLY A 256 -0.67 -2.94 5.25
C GLY A 256 -0.29 -2.05 6.43
N ARG A 257 0.81 -2.40 7.08
CA ARG A 257 1.43 -1.60 8.15
C ARG A 257 2.93 -1.74 8.10
N ALA A 258 3.61 -0.68 8.51
CA ALA A 258 5.03 -0.67 8.78
C ALA A 258 5.27 -0.27 10.25
N TYR A 259 6.24 -0.94 10.88
CA TYR A 259 6.83 -0.48 12.13
C TYR A 259 8.22 0.03 11.82
N GLY A 260 8.30 1.35 11.61
CA GLY A 260 9.52 2.05 11.23
C GLY A 260 10.70 1.64 12.09
N GLY A 261 10.65 1.88 13.41
CA GLY A 261 11.71 1.52 14.36
C GLY A 261 12.15 0.06 14.30
N SER A 262 11.22 -0.87 14.03
CA SER A 262 11.48 -2.31 13.91
C SER A 262 11.93 -2.77 12.52
N ARG A 263 11.97 -1.87 11.52
CA ARG A 263 12.43 -2.14 10.14
C ARG A 263 11.62 -3.20 9.39
N ILE A 264 10.36 -3.40 9.80
CA ILE A 264 9.46 -4.41 9.23
C ILE A 264 8.20 -3.76 8.64
N ALA A 265 7.69 -4.35 7.57
CA ALA A 265 6.41 -4.01 6.98
C ALA A 265 5.70 -5.24 6.41
N ALA A 266 4.37 -5.18 6.36
CA ALA A 266 3.54 -6.18 5.74
C ALA A 266 2.49 -5.49 4.87
N VAL A 267 2.32 -5.94 3.64
CA VAL A 267 1.38 -5.38 2.66
C VAL A 267 0.60 -6.51 2.01
N SER A 268 -0.72 -6.39 1.99
CA SER A 268 -1.61 -7.30 1.28
C SER A 268 -1.93 -6.75 -0.10
N LYS A 269 -1.78 -7.59 -1.12
CA LYS A 269 -2.22 -7.29 -2.49
C LYS A 269 -3.68 -7.67 -2.73
N PHE A 270 -4.39 -8.19 -1.73
CA PHE A 270 -5.71 -8.78 -1.92
C PHE A 270 -6.73 -7.75 -2.41
N ARG A 271 -6.81 -6.60 -1.73
CA ARG A 271 -7.82 -5.56 -2.00
C ARG A 271 -7.52 -4.76 -3.28
N ASP A 272 -6.28 -4.79 -3.76
CA ASP A 272 -5.86 -4.14 -5.01
C ASP A 272 -6.20 -4.97 -6.25
N GLN A 273 -6.65 -6.22 -6.08
CA GLN A 273 -7.16 -7.01 -7.20
C GLN A 273 -8.38 -6.29 -7.80
N PRO A 274 -8.47 -6.12 -9.12
CA PRO A 274 -9.63 -5.45 -9.74
C PRO A 274 -10.98 -6.08 -9.39
N LEU A 275 -10.99 -7.39 -9.08
CA LEU A 275 -12.20 -8.10 -8.66
C LEU A 275 -12.64 -7.78 -7.22
N CYS A 276 -11.74 -7.27 -6.38
CA CYS A 276 -11.98 -6.82 -5.01
C CYS A 276 -12.39 -5.35 -4.93
N ALA A 277 -12.12 -4.58 -5.98
CA ALA A 277 -12.45 -3.16 -6.01
C ALA A 277 -13.97 -2.95 -5.86
N PRO A 278 -14.41 -1.99 -5.05
CA PRO A 278 -15.81 -1.61 -5.00
C PRO A 278 -16.25 -1.12 -6.38
N ARG A 279 -17.55 -1.26 -6.68
CA ARG A 279 -18.10 -0.68 -7.91
C ARG A 279 -17.90 0.83 -7.87
N ASP A 280 -17.30 1.31 -8.93
CA ASP A 280 -17.04 2.72 -9.15
C ASP A 280 -17.77 3.18 -10.42
N ASN A 281 -18.08 4.46 -10.50
CA ASN A 281 -18.74 5.09 -11.64
C ASN A 281 -17.76 5.51 -12.75
N GLY A 282 -16.53 4.99 -12.73
CA GLY A 282 -15.46 5.31 -13.68
C GLY A 282 -14.62 6.52 -13.29
N HIS A 283 -14.66 6.96 -12.03
CA HIS A 283 -13.94 8.10 -11.49
C HIS A 283 -13.07 7.76 -10.26
N ALA A 284 -13.01 6.51 -9.82
CA ALA A 284 -12.02 6.07 -8.86
C ALA A 284 -10.62 6.18 -9.46
N TRP A 285 -9.62 6.26 -8.59
CA TRP A 285 -8.22 6.26 -8.99
C TRP A 285 -7.92 5.14 -10.01
N PRO A 286 -7.23 5.42 -11.13
CA PRO A 286 -6.54 6.68 -11.46
C PRO A 286 -7.39 7.74 -12.19
N SER A 287 -8.68 7.50 -12.42
CA SER A 287 -9.58 8.37 -13.22
C SER A 287 -10.24 9.52 -12.43
N SER A 288 -9.80 9.78 -11.20
CA SER A 288 -10.37 10.78 -10.28
C SER A 288 -10.24 12.23 -10.73
N HIS A 289 -9.45 12.49 -11.77
CA HIS A 289 -9.21 13.83 -12.31
C HIS A 289 -10.29 14.32 -13.29
N CYS A 290 -11.33 13.53 -13.57
CA CYS A 290 -12.39 13.88 -14.53
C CYS A 290 -13.12 15.17 -14.08
N ALA A 291 -13.01 16.25 -14.85
CA ALA A 291 -13.45 17.59 -14.41
C ALA A 291 -14.96 17.75 -14.26
N ALA A 292 -15.75 16.84 -14.83
CA ALA A 292 -17.21 16.81 -14.62
C ALA A 292 -17.61 16.10 -13.32
N TYR A 293 -16.71 15.31 -12.75
CA TYR A 293 -16.91 14.60 -11.48
C TYR A 293 -16.56 15.49 -10.28
N ILE A 294 -15.54 16.32 -10.43
CA ILE A 294 -14.99 17.25 -9.42
C ILE A 294 -15.80 18.54 -9.37
#